data_AF-A0A9Q0NCY5-F1
#
_entry.id   AF-A0A9Q0NCY5-F1
#
_cell.length_a   1.000
_cell.length_b   1.000
_cell.length_c   1.000
_cell.angle_alpha   90.00
_cell.angle_beta   90.00
_cell.angle_gamma   90.00
#
_symmetry.space_group_name_H-M   'P 1'
#
loop_
_entity.id
_entity.type
_entity.pdbx_description
1 polymer ?
#
loop_
_entity_poly.entity_id
_entity_poly.type
_entity_poly.pdbx_seq_one_letter_code
_entity_poly.pdbx_strand_id
1 'polypeptide(L)'
;MSKYALEEQLIMEVESHPILYDKRHNDHKSRPKVDRAWAEIASVMNEDEEFVRKKWKNLKDTFRTKFRDMKLQPSGSKGGKKK
;
A
#
# COMPACT_ATOMS: atom_id res chain seq x y z
N MET A 1 11.62 -11.85 -15.58
CA MET A 1 10.75 -11.84 -14.38
C MET A 1 9.85 -10.62 -14.48
N SER A 2 8.52 -10.81 -14.43
CA SER A 2 7.56 -9.73 -14.63
C SER A 2 7.67 -8.68 -13.53
N LYS A 3 7.62 -7.40 -13.90
CA LYS A 3 7.76 -6.23 -13.02
C LYS A 3 6.72 -6.18 -11.88
N TYR A 4 5.62 -6.94 -11.99
CA TYR A 4 4.45 -6.82 -11.12
C TYR A 4 4.23 -7.97 -10.14
N ALA A 5 4.95 -9.09 -10.24
CA ALA A 5 4.70 -10.27 -9.38
C ALA A 5 4.78 -9.94 -7.88
N LEU A 6 5.74 -9.09 -7.50
CA LEU A 6 5.89 -8.63 -6.11
C LEU A 6 4.77 -7.68 -5.68
N GLU A 7 4.21 -6.90 -6.60
CA GLU A 7 3.09 -5.99 -6.33
C GLU A 7 1.79 -6.78 -6.17
N GLU A 8 1.57 -7.80 -7.01
CA GLU A 8 0.41 -8.69 -6.94
C GLU A 8 0.41 -9.50 -5.63
N GLN A 9 1.55 -10.09 -5.28
CA GLN A 9 1.68 -10.83 -4.02
C GLN A 9 1.46 -9.93 -2.80
N LEU A 10 1.99 -8.71 -2.82
CA LEU A 10 1.77 -7.72 -1.76
C LEU A 10 0.30 -7.35 -1.61
N ILE A 11 -0.42 -7.16 -2.73
CA ILE A 11 -1.85 -6.83 -2.70
C ILE A 11 -2.64 -7.98 -2.06
N MET A 12 -2.38 -9.22 -2.47
CA MET A 12 -3.06 -10.40 -1.92
C MET A 12 -2.85 -10.54 -0.41
N GLU A 13 -1.61 -10.33 0.04
CA GLU A 13 -1.28 -10.45 1.46
C GLU A 13 -1.92 -9.33 2.29
N VAL A 14 -1.90 -8.09 1.79
CA VAL A 14 -2.54 -6.95 2.47
C VAL A 14 -4.07 -7.06 2.47
N GLU A 15 -4.67 -7.63 1.43
CA GLU A 15 -6.11 -7.90 1.37
C GLU A 15 -6.55 -8.88 2.46
N SER A 16 -5.70 -9.86 2.80
CA SER A 16 -5.92 -10.80 3.91
C SER A 16 -5.83 -10.13 5.28
N HIS A 17 -5.23 -8.93 5.37
CA HIS A 17 -5.02 -8.18 6.60
C HIS A 17 -5.80 -6.86 6.59
N PRO A 18 -7.14 -6.87 6.83
CA PRO A 18 -7.97 -5.66 6.80
C PRO A 18 -7.51 -4.60 7.80
N ILE A 19 -6.81 -4.98 8.87
CA ILE A 19 -6.21 -4.06 9.84
C ILE A 19 -5.23 -3.06 9.22
N LEU A 20 -4.67 -3.34 8.04
CA LEU A 20 -3.69 -2.48 7.36
C LEU A 20 -4.34 -1.38 6.51
N TYR A 21 -5.58 -1.55 6.06
CA TYR A 21 -6.23 -0.60 5.14
C TYR A 21 -7.65 -0.19 5.53
N ASP A 22 -8.38 -1.02 6.29
CA ASP A 22 -9.74 -0.73 6.70
C ASP A 22 -9.76 0.20 7.92
N LYS A 23 -10.16 1.45 7.68
CA LYS A 23 -10.30 2.48 8.71
C LYS A 23 -11.41 2.18 9.73
N ARG A 24 -12.35 1.29 9.38
CA ARG A 24 -13.46 0.89 10.26
C ARG A 24 -13.07 -0.27 11.16
N HIS A 25 -11.95 -0.93 10.90
CA HIS A 25 -11.48 -2.03 11.73
C HIS A 25 -10.99 -1.51 13.09
N ASN A 26 -11.51 -2.06 14.18
CA ASN A 26 -11.17 -1.63 15.55
C ASN A 26 -9.66 -1.71 15.81
N ASP A 27 -9.02 -2.75 15.29
CA ASP A 27 -7.58 -2.98 15.43
C ASP A 27 -6.69 -2.13 14.50
N HIS A 28 -7.25 -1.38 13.54
CA HIS A 28 -6.47 -0.49 12.67
C HIS A 28 -5.73 0.60 13.47
N LYS A 29 -6.26 0.98 14.63
CA LYS A 29 -5.64 1.94 15.55
C LYS A 29 -4.60 1.29 16.48
N SER A 30 -4.57 -0.04 16.55
CA SER A 30 -3.66 -0.78 17.41
C SER A 30 -2.30 -0.92 16.73
N ARG A 31 -1.38 -0.02 17.09
CA ARG A 31 0.02 -0.03 16.62
C ARG A 31 0.67 -1.43 16.66
N PRO A 32 0.59 -2.20 17.78
CA PRO A 32 1.25 -3.51 17.83
C PRO A 32 0.61 -4.55 16.90
N LYS A 33 -0.70 -4.48 16.64
CA LYS A 33 -1.34 -5.41 15.69
C LYS A 33 -0.99 -5.08 14.25
N VAL A 34 -0.98 -3.78 13.91
CA VAL A 34 -0.57 -3.30 12.59
C VAL A 34 0.89 -3.66 12.31
N ASP A 35 1.77 -3.49 13.29
CA ASP A 35 3.19 -3.82 13.17
C ASP A 35 3.40 -5.33 12.96
N ARG A 36 2.71 -6.17 13.74
CA ARG A 36 2.73 -7.63 13.55
C ARG A 36 2.30 -8.05 12.16
N ALA A 37 1.18 -7.51 11.65
CA ALA A 37 0.76 -7.83 10.29
C ALA A 37 1.83 -7.45 9.27
N TRP A 38 2.44 -6.26 9.37
CA TRP A 38 3.53 -5.89 8.47
C TRP A 38 4.72 -6.85 8.54
N ALA A 39 5.10 -7.28 9.74
CA ALA A 39 6.16 -8.25 9.93
C ALA A 39 5.81 -9.63 9.32
N GLU A 40 4.55 -10.07 9.41
CA GLU A 40 4.06 -11.28 8.76
C GLU A 40 4.15 -11.17 7.23
N ILE A 41 3.69 -10.07 6.65
CA ILE A 41 3.78 -9.82 5.19
C ILE A 41 5.25 -9.82 4.73
N ALA A 42 6.12 -9.12 5.47
CA ALA A 42 7.54 -9.03 5.17
C ALA A 42 8.21 -10.41 5.19
N SER A 43 7.88 -11.23 6.19
CA SER A 43 8.35 -12.61 6.32
C SER A 43 7.89 -13.49 5.14
N VAL A 44 6.61 -13.43 4.77
CA VAL A 44 6.05 -14.19 3.63
C VAL A 44 6.68 -13.78 2.30
N MET A 45 6.94 -12.49 2.12
CA MET A 45 7.60 -11.96 0.93
C MET A 45 9.11 -12.19 0.93
N ASN A 46 9.69 -12.60 2.06
CA ASN A 46 11.13 -12.68 2.29
C ASN A 46 11.84 -11.35 1.96
N GLU A 47 11.19 -10.24 2.34
CA GLU A 47 11.62 -8.87 2.07
C GLU A 47 11.65 -8.07 3.38
N ASP A 48 12.33 -6.92 3.35
CA ASP A 48 12.38 -6.04 4.51
C ASP A 48 11.03 -5.36 4.76
N GLU A 49 10.65 -5.23 6.03
CA GLU A 49 9.38 -4.61 6.42
C GLU A 49 9.29 -3.14 5.95
N GLU A 50 10.39 -2.39 6.02
CA GLU A 50 10.45 -1.01 5.54
C GLU A 50 10.27 -0.96 4.01
N PHE A 51 10.89 -1.91 3.30
CA PHE A 51 10.76 -2.04 1.86
C PHE A 51 9.31 -2.33 1.45
N VAL A 52 8.68 -3.30 2.10
CA VAL A 52 7.28 -3.70 1.86
C VAL A 52 6.32 -2.55 2.16
N ARG A 53 6.48 -1.86 3.29
CA ARG A 53 5.67 -0.68 3.66
C ARG A 53 5.81 0.44 2.63
N LYS A 54 7.03 0.72 2.16
CA LYS A 54 7.29 1.72 1.12
C LYS A 54 6.67 1.31 -0.22
N LYS A 55 6.77 0.04 -0.60
CA LYS A 55 6.17 -0.49 -1.82
C LYS A 55 4.64 -0.39 -1.79
N TRP A 56 4.00 -0.76 -0.67
CA TRP A 56 2.56 -0.60 -0.48
C TRP A 56 2.11 0.85 -0.57
N LYS A 57 2.87 1.77 0.05
CA LYS A 57 2.61 3.21 -0.05
C LYS A 57 2.65 3.68 -1.50
N ASN A 58 3.67 3.31 -2.26
CA ASN A 58 3.80 3.65 -3.67
C ASN A 58 2.65 3.08 -4.52
N LEU A 59 2.23 1.85 -4.24
CA LEU A 59 1.07 1.21 -4.85
C LEU A 59 -0.22 2.00 -4.59
N LYS A 60 -0.50 2.32 -3.32
CA LYS A 60 -1.68 3.13 -2.93
C LYS A 60 -1.66 4.52 -3.55
N ASP A 61 -0.50 5.18 -3.60
CA ASP A 61 -0.37 6.52 -4.18
C ASP A 61 -0.56 6.49 -5.70
N THR A 62 -0.02 5.46 -6.36
CA THR A 62 -0.22 5.23 -7.80
C THR A 62 -1.68 4.92 -8.10
N PHE A 63 -2.30 4.02 -7.32
CA PHE A 63 -3.71 3.67 -7.47
C PHE A 63 -4.61 4.87 -7.17
N ARG A 64 -4.35 5.66 -6.12
CA ARG A 64 -5.14 6.86 -5.79
C ARG A 64 -5.05 7.90 -6.89
N THR A 65 -3.86 8.11 -7.46
CA THR A 65 -3.67 9.03 -8.59
C THR A 65 -4.43 8.51 -9.82
N LYS A 66 -4.21 7.26 -10.22
CA LYS A 66 -4.89 6.66 -11.37
C LYS A 66 -6.41 6.57 -11.20
N PHE A 67 -6.89 6.24 -10.00
CA PHE A 67 -8.32 6.17 -9.69
C PHE A 67 -8.97 7.55 -9.67
N ARG A 68 -8.24 8.57 -9.18
CA ARG A 68 -8.67 9.97 -9.29
C ARG A 68 -8.72 10.40 -10.75
N ASP A 69 -7.71 10.08 -11.54
CA ASP A 69 -7.67 10.40 -12.98
C ASP A 69 -8.71 9.59 -13.79
N MET A 70 -9.04 8.37 -13.37
CA MET A 70 -10.11 7.57 -13.97
C MET A 70 -11.51 8.09 -13.62
N LYS A 71 -11.72 8.54 -12.37
CA LYS A 71 -12.98 9.15 -11.94
C LYS A 71 -13.12 10.61 -12.36
N LEU A 72 -12.03 11.26 -12.76
CA LEU A 72 -11.97 12.65 -13.22
C LEU A 72 -11.07 12.72 -14.45
N GLN A 73 -11.66 12.75 -15.66
CA GLN A 73 -10.92 13.16 -16.85
C GLN A 73 -11.30 14.61 -17.22
N PRO A 74 -10.39 15.50 -17.66
CA PRO A 74 -8.93 15.54 -17.45
C PRO A 74 -8.41 16.94 -17.02
N SER A 75 -7.07 17.05 -16.97
CA SER A 75 -6.24 18.27 -17.02
C SER A 75 -5.89 18.93 -15.69
N GLY A 76 -4.63 18.80 -15.29
CA GLY A 76 -4.07 19.58 -14.20
C GLY A 76 -2.77 19.01 -13.65
N SER A 77 -1.71 19.03 -14.45
CA SER A 77 -0.34 18.95 -13.95
C SER A 77 -0.16 19.96 -12.81
N LYS A 78 0.03 19.49 -11.57
CA LYS A 78 0.73 20.27 -10.54
C LYS A 78 1.64 19.36 -9.74
N GLY A 79 2.85 19.19 -10.27
CA GLY A 79 4.03 18.89 -9.48
C GLY A 79 4.32 20.08 -8.56
N GLY A 80 3.86 19.99 -7.32
CA GLY A 80 4.30 20.88 -6.26
C GLY A 80 5.57 20.34 -5.62
N LYS A 81 6.74 20.65 -6.19
CA LYS A 81 7.98 20.62 -5.42
C LYS A 81 7.86 21.68 -4.33
N LYS A 82 7.98 21.27 -3.07
CA LYS A 82 8.05 22.19 -1.93
C LYS A 82 9.51 22.45 -1.56
N LYS A 83 9.85 23.74 -1.63
CA LYS A 83 10.83 24.57 -0.91
C LYS A 83 12.30 24.16 -0.94
#